data_AF-A0A4R1B3I4-F1
#
_entry.id   AF-A0A4R1B3I4-F1
#
_cell.length_a   1.000
_cell.length_b   1.000
_cell.length_c   1.000
_cell.angle_alpha   90.00
_cell.angle_beta   90.00
_cell.angle_gamma   90.00
#
_symmetry.space_group_name_H-M   'P 1'
#
loop_
_entity.id
_entity.type
_entity.pdbx_description
1 polymer ?
#
loop_
_entity_poly.entity_id
_entity_poly.type
_entity_poly.pdbx_seq_one_letter_code
_entity_poly.pdbx_strand_id
1 'polypeptide(L)'
;MPATKTFSRNCYLIAAAWILLTGFFYYPKWNKPTSEASISWDINGYYFYLPATLIYHDLKQQAFKDSITQRYNPTPGGYQSYHDSASGNMVMKYSGGMAFAYLPFFAAGHAVALMSHYPADGYSPPYQYAIGIGSLLVSLLGLHLLRRLLDRYFSPYATGIVLLLYVFGTNYLEYAAITNAMTHSYLFTMYGALLLLTIRYYEAPTALRAAALGLLVGWMALIRPTEIWSAFLPLAWGIGSARELRMRVQLLVANWRHLLLFAASAAAVGSIQLFYWKYVTGHWLEYSYQGEGFDFGSPHYAQCLWGFQKGWFVYTPLMVLSVIGFAALWRKDRGLFWPVLLFTLGFTYLAFSWSIWWYGGGLGQRALVQLYPVLAFPLAALLERARRRWMQGLLAAFSLLCITYNLWLHHQGHRGGLLEPEFMTYGYWKKIVFRGSVPFETRKLLDAEYEYEGTPACAETTISRNDTLVLPGVAGYTDVGISRPLMGKGWVRTYITATTADPEADIWKQHMLYMHEIKDGATIGINQLRVERLLPGGGTRTLWLDLKLHDERDSVKVFFYNPGTPKQLIITAIKTVAF
;
A
#
# COMPACT_ATOMS: atom_id res chain seq x y z
N MET A 1 -27.94 15.45 29.15
CA MET A 1 -26.96 16.35 28.50
C MET A 1 -25.45 16.00 28.71
N PRO A 2 -25.02 15.18 29.71
CA PRO A 2 -23.61 14.72 29.77
C PRO A 2 -23.28 13.59 28.78
N ALA A 3 -24.23 12.67 28.54
CA ALA A 3 -24.03 11.46 27.73
C ALA A 3 -23.68 11.73 26.25
N THR A 4 -24.14 12.85 25.70
CA THR A 4 -23.88 13.24 24.31
C THR A 4 -22.44 13.73 24.11
N LYS A 5 -21.85 14.42 25.10
CA LYS A 5 -20.45 14.88 25.03
C LYS A 5 -19.43 13.74 25.16
N THR A 6 -19.82 12.61 25.76
CA THR A 6 -18.94 11.46 25.96
C THR A 6 -18.95 10.46 24.80
N PHE A 7 -19.88 10.57 23.84
CA PHE A 7 -20.04 9.57 22.77
C PHE A 7 -18.79 9.43 21.89
N SER A 8 -18.24 10.55 21.37
CA SER A 8 -17.03 10.51 20.55
C SER A 8 -15.84 9.93 21.33
N ARG A 9 -15.73 10.27 22.62
CA ARG A 9 -14.71 9.72 23.53
C ARG A 9 -14.85 8.22 23.69
N ASN A 10 -16.05 7.70 23.91
CA ASN A 10 -16.28 6.27 24.09
C ASN A 10 -15.99 5.51 22.78
N CYS A 11 -16.39 6.04 21.63
CA CYS A 11 -16.05 5.47 20.32
C CYS A 11 -14.54 5.43 20.09
N TYR A 12 -13.82 6.49 20.46
CA TYR A 12 -12.35 6.49 20.45
C TYR A 12 -11.78 5.38 21.33
N LEU A 13 -12.27 5.20 22.55
CA LEU A 13 -11.78 4.15 23.46
C LEU A 13 -12.04 2.74 22.90
N ILE A 14 -13.22 2.51 22.30
CA ILE A 14 -13.55 1.23 21.63
C ILE A 14 -12.60 0.98 20.45
N ALA A 15 -12.43 1.98 19.59
CA ALA A 15 -11.55 1.89 18.43
C ALA A 15 -10.08 1.68 18.84
N ALA A 16 -9.60 2.40 19.86
CA ALA A 16 -8.27 2.25 20.44
C ALA A 16 -8.05 0.86 21.04
N ALA A 17 -9.02 0.37 21.82
CA ALA A 17 -8.98 -0.99 22.37
C ALA A 17 -8.91 -2.03 21.26
N TRP A 18 -9.67 -1.86 20.17
CA TRP A 18 -9.63 -2.79 19.04
C TRP A 18 -8.27 -2.78 18.30
N ILE A 19 -7.68 -1.60 18.08
CA ILE A 19 -6.33 -1.48 17.51
C ILE A 19 -5.32 -2.20 18.40
N LEU A 20 -5.38 -1.99 19.72
CA LEU A 20 -4.51 -2.67 20.68
C LEU A 20 -4.73 -4.18 20.66
N LEU A 21 -5.98 -4.65 20.69
CA LEU A 21 -6.28 -6.08 20.64
C LEU A 21 -5.74 -6.73 19.36
N THR A 22 -5.87 -6.02 18.23
CA THR A 22 -5.37 -6.48 16.94
C THR A 22 -3.84 -6.55 16.93
N GLY A 23 -3.16 -5.49 17.37
CA GLY A 23 -1.71 -5.42 17.41
C GLY A 23 -1.09 -6.43 18.39
N PHE A 24 -1.60 -6.51 19.62
CA PHE A 24 -1.01 -7.35 20.67
C PHE A 24 -1.37 -8.83 20.57
N PHE A 25 -2.61 -9.16 20.19
CA PHE A 25 -3.11 -10.54 20.31
C PHE A 25 -3.45 -11.18 18.95
N TYR A 26 -3.89 -10.40 17.97
CA TYR A 26 -4.28 -10.96 16.68
C TYR A 26 -3.08 -11.20 15.75
N TYR A 27 -2.27 -10.18 15.48
CA TYR A 27 -1.10 -10.34 14.62
C TYR A 27 0.08 -9.46 15.07
N PRO A 28 0.75 -9.83 16.19
CA PRO A 28 1.91 -9.10 16.70
C PRO A 28 3.12 -9.28 15.79
N LYS A 29 3.30 -8.38 14.81
CA LYS A 29 4.43 -8.44 13.85
C LYS A 29 5.80 -8.40 14.53
N TRP A 30 5.93 -7.78 15.69
CA TRP A 30 7.20 -7.75 16.43
C TRP A 30 7.65 -9.12 16.95
N ASN A 31 6.76 -10.12 16.95
CA ASN A 31 7.07 -11.52 17.28
C ASN A 31 7.30 -12.40 16.05
N LYS A 32 7.13 -11.85 14.85
CA LYS A 32 7.27 -12.59 13.60
C LYS A 32 8.72 -12.53 13.11
N PRO A 33 9.23 -13.62 12.51
CA PRO A 33 10.56 -13.62 11.93
C PRO A 33 10.58 -12.98 10.54
N THR A 34 11.78 -12.68 10.05
CA THR A 34 12.08 -12.34 8.65
C THR A 34 11.19 -11.24 8.05
N SER A 35 10.60 -11.49 6.89
CA SER A 35 9.78 -10.55 6.11
C SER A 35 8.44 -10.22 6.76
N GLU A 36 8.06 -10.93 7.83
CA GLU A 36 6.84 -10.66 8.60
C GLU A 36 7.11 -9.81 9.85
N ALA A 37 8.40 -9.59 10.20
CA ALA A 37 8.80 -8.78 11.34
C ALA A 37 8.38 -7.31 11.20
N SER A 38 8.37 -6.57 12.32
CA SER A 38 8.03 -5.14 12.32
C SER A 38 8.99 -4.30 11.47
N ILE A 39 10.29 -4.59 11.50
CA ILE A 39 11.33 -3.91 10.74
C ILE A 39 11.66 -4.76 9.51
N SER A 40 10.76 -4.75 8.52
CA SER A 40 10.86 -5.51 7.27
C SER A 40 10.41 -4.67 6.07
N TRP A 41 10.70 -5.13 4.85
CA TRP A 41 10.35 -4.47 3.58
C TRP A 41 10.67 -2.97 3.55
N ASP A 42 9.69 -2.12 3.25
CA ASP A 42 9.86 -0.67 3.22
C ASP A 42 10.27 -0.09 4.57
N ILE A 43 9.78 -0.69 5.67
CA ILE A 43 10.06 -0.26 7.04
C ILE A 43 11.55 -0.41 7.35
N ASN A 44 12.16 -1.50 6.89
CA ASN A 44 13.60 -1.70 7.00
C ASN A 44 14.37 -0.54 6.34
N GLY A 45 13.97 -0.12 5.14
CA GLY A 45 14.63 0.99 4.45
C GLY A 45 14.42 2.36 5.13
N TYR A 46 13.23 2.63 5.65
CA TYR A 46 12.95 3.82 6.47
C TYR A 46 13.78 3.87 7.76
N TYR A 47 13.97 2.71 8.37
CA TYR A 47 14.64 2.52 9.65
C TYR A 47 16.16 2.51 9.52
N PHE A 48 16.70 2.06 8.37
CA PHE A 48 18.12 1.75 8.15
C PHE A 48 19.09 2.88 8.54
N TYR A 49 18.66 4.14 8.40
CA TYR A 49 19.41 5.32 8.84
C TYR A 49 19.83 5.27 10.31
N LEU A 50 19.01 4.72 11.20
CA LEU A 50 19.28 4.68 12.65
C LEU A 50 20.46 3.78 13.01
N PRO A 51 20.45 2.46 12.72
CA PRO A 51 21.61 1.62 13.01
C PRO A 51 22.84 2.05 12.21
N ALA A 52 22.68 2.47 10.96
CA ALA A 52 23.81 2.95 10.15
C ALA A 52 24.52 4.15 10.79
N THR A 53 23.77 5.08 11.39
CA THR A 53 24.35 6.28 12.01
C THR A 53 24.83 6.03 13.45
N LEU A 54 24.03 5.34 14.26
CA LEU A 54 24.20 5.31 15.72
C LEU A 54 24.91 4.07 16.24
N ILE A 55 24.94 2.97 15.48
CA ILE A 55 25.58 1.71 15.89
C ILE A 55 26.82 1.44 15.04
N TYR A 56 26.66 1.43 13.72
CA TYR A 56 27.72 1.01 12.81
C TYR A 56 28.59 2.17 12.30
N HIS A 57 28.12 3.42 12.44
CA HIS A 57 28.77 4.62 11.94
C HIS A 57 29.16 4.53 10.44
N ASP A 58 28.34 3.83 9.66
CA ASP A 58 28.59 3.49 8.26
C ASP A 58 27.36 3.77 7.39
N LEU A 59 27.17 5.06 7.07
CA LEU A 59 26.13 5.52 6.15
C LEU A 59 26.50 5.37 4.67
N LYS A 60 27.80 5.21 4.37
CA LYS A 60 28.34 5.25 3.01
C LYS A 60 28.48 3.86 2.40
N GLN A 61 29.16 2.95 3.09
CA GLN A 61 29.50 1.63 2.55
C GLN A 61 28.43 0.60 2.93
N GLN A 62 27.78 0.78 4.08
CA GLN A 62 26.72 -0.10 4.59
C GLN A 62 27.17 -1.56 4.73
N ALA A 63 28.44 -1.81 5.08
CA ALA A 63 29.06 -3.13 5.08
C ALA A 63 28.41 -4.12 6.06
N PHE A 64 27.73 -3.60 7.09
CA PHE A 64 26.99 -4.42 8.05
C PHE A 64 25.73 -5.09 7.46
N LYS A 65 25.24 -4.64 6.30
CA LYS A 65 23.99 -5.10 5.67
C LYS A 65 23.95 -6.61 5.45
N ASP A 66 25.06 -7.22 5.04
CA ASP A 66 25.11 -8.65 4.76
C ASP A 66 24.91 -9.49 6.03
N SER A 67 25.53 -9.06 7.14
CA SER A 67 25.38 -9.74 8.44
C SER A 67 23.94 -9.64 8.97
N ILE A 68 23.30 -8.48 8.82
CA ILE A 68 21.90 -8.27 9.19
C ILE A 68 20.97 -9.10 8.30
N THR A 69 21.23 -9.14 7.00
CA THR A 69 20.43 -9.91 6.04
C THR A 69 20.55 -11.41 6.32
N GLN A 70 21.75 -11.91 6.61
CA GLN A 70 21.97 -13.31 6.95
C GLN A 70 21.27 -13.70 8.26
N ARG A 71 21.31 -12.83 9.28
CA ARG A 71 20.76 -13.12 10.60
C ARG A 71 19.24 -12.97 10.67
N TYR A 72 18.70 -11.89 10.10
CA TYR A 72 17.30 -11.51 10.28
C TYR A 72 16.48 -11.61 9.01
N ASN A 73 17.11 -11.60 7.83
CA ASN A 73 16.46 -11.58 6.52
C ASN A 73 15.22 -10.65 6.46
N PRO A 74 15.38 -9.34 6.77
CA PRO A 74 14.25 -8.43 6.89
C PRO A 74 13.58 -8.16 5.54
N THR A 75 14.29 -8.38 4.42
CA THR A 75 13.75 -8.15 3.07
C THR A 75 14.50 -8.99 2.04
N PRO A 76 13.78 -9.72 1.17
CA PRO A 76 14.39 -10.40 0.03
C PRO A 76 15.01 -9.42 -0.97
N GLY A 77 16.18 -9.75 -1.53
CA GLY A 77 16.77 -9.04 -2.67
C GLY A 77 17.41 -7.67 -2.40
N GLY A 78 17.36 -7.15 -1.17
CA GLY A 78 18.19 -6.03 -0.73
C GLY A 78 17.98 -4.68 -1.44
N TYR A 79 16.81 -4.43 -2.03
CA TYR A 79 16.50 -3.27 -2.88
C TYR A 79 16.44 -1.91 -2.16
N GLN A 80 16.68 -1.84 -0.84
CA GLN A 80 16.58 -0.59 -0.08
C GLN A 80 17.78 0.36 -0.26
N SER A 81 18.85 -0.11 -0.90
CA SER A 81 19.99 0.72 -1.29
C SER A 81 20.58 0.26 -2.62
N TYR A 82 21.13 1.21 -3.38
CA TYR A 82 21.83 0.93 -4.63
C TYR A 82 23.26 1.45 -4.57
N HIS A 83 24.12 0.87 -5.39
CA HIS A 83 25.51 1.30 -5.53
C HIS A 83 25.60 2.46 -6.53
N ASP A 84 26.02 3.63 -6.07
CA ASP A 84 26.29 4.77 -6.94
C ASP A 84 27.68 4.63 -7.59
N SER A 85 27.72 4.59 -8.92
CA SER A 85 28.97 4.39 -9.67
C SER A 85 29.91 5.59 -9.62
N ALA A 86 29.38 6.80 -9.41
CA ALA A 86 30.19 8.02 -9.37
C ALA A 86 30.97 8.13 -8.06
N SER A 87 30.31 7.91 -6.92
CA SER A 87 30.94 8.00 -5.59
C SER A 87 31.51 6.68 -5.06
N GLY A 88 31.08 5.54 -5.61
CA GLY A 88 31.43 4.20 -5.08
C GLY A 88 30.77 3.89 -3.73
N ASN A 89 29.75 4.67 -3.32
CA ASN A 89 29.03 4.48 -2.08
C ASN A 89 27.64 3.86 -2.32
N MET A 90 27.08 3.27 -1.27
CA MET A 90 25.70 2.79 -1.22
C MET A 90 24.76 3.93 -0.82
N VAL A 91 23.76 4.20 -1.66
CA VAL A 91 22.74 5.23 -1.45
C VAL A 91 21.43 4.56 -1.04
N MET A 92 20.83 5.03 0.05
CA MET A 92 19.53 4.55 0.52
C MET A 92 18.41 5.06 -0.40
N LYS A 93 17.48 4.17 -0.74
CA LYS A 93 16.35 4.44 -1.64
C LYS A 93 15.33 5.41 -1.04
N TYR A 94 14.96 5.19 0.22
CA TYR A 94 13.93 5.96 0.90
C TYR A 94 14.52 7.14 1.67
N SER A 95 13.74 8.21 1.86
CA SER A 95 14.18 9.35 2.65
C SER A 95 14.16 9.09 4.15
N GLY A 96 15.04 9.78 4.89
CA GLY A 96 15.30 9.51 6.31
C GLY A 96 14.26 10.01 7.31
N GLY A 97 13.12 10.58 6.87
CA GLY A 97 12.18 11.25 7.78
C GLY A 97 11.56 10.35 8.84
N MET A 98 11.33 9.08 8.50
CA MET A 98 10.81 8.08 9.44
C MET A 98 11.83 7.70 10.51
N ALA A 99 13.13 7.74 10.21
CA ALA A 99 14.18 7.48 11.18
C ALA A 99 14.07 8.42 12.40
N PHE A 100 13.75 9.70 12.17
CA PHE A 100 13.49 10.65 13.26
C PHE A 100 12.24 10.29 14.08
N ALA A 101 11.20 9.77 13.43
CA ALA A 101 9.98 9.35 14.12
C ALA A 101 10.23 8.09 14.98
N TYR A 102 11.13 7.23 14.52
CA TYR A 102 11.55 6.02 15.23
C TYR A 102 12.57 6.26 16.34
N LEU A 103 13.35 7.34 16.26
CA LEU A 103 14.46 7.62 17.18
C LEU A 103 14.14 7.41 18.67
N PRO A 104 13.05 7.93 19.26
CA PRO A 104 12.78 7.71 20.68
C PRO A 104 12.53 6.24 21.02
N PHE A 105 11.88 5.49 20.12
CA PHE A 105 11.58 4.08 20.30
C PHE A 105 12.81 3.21 20.04
N PHE A 106 13.62 3.57 19.04
CA PHE A 106 14.92 2.98 18.80
C PHE A 106 15.83 3.11 20.01
N ALA A 107 15.91 4.30 20.62
CA ALA A 107 16.72 4.52 21.81
C ALA A 107 16.27 3.64 22.98
N ALA A 108 14.96 3.49 23.18
CA ALA A 108 14.41 2.57 24.18
C ALA A 108 14.78 1.10 23.89
N GLY A 109 14.61 0.65 22.64
CA GLY A 109 15.01 -0.69 22.21
C GLY A 109 16.50 -0.94 22.35
N HIS A 110 17.33 0.05 22.01
CA HIS A 110 18.79 0.01 22.13
C HIS A 110 19.22 -0.10 23.59
N ALA A 111 18.65 0.71 24.48
CA ALA A 111 18.92 0.63 25.92
C ALA A 111 18.56 -0.76 26.49
N VAL A 112 17.40 -1.31 26.10
CA VAL A 112 17.00 -2.67 26.52
C VAL A 112 17.96 -3.73 25.96
N ALA A 113 18.40 -3.61 24.71
CA ALA A 113 19.38 -4.53 24.13
C ALA A 113 20.70 -4.51 24.91
N LEU A 114 21.23 -3.32 25.24
CA LEU A 114 22.45 -3.16 26.04
C LEU A 114 22.35 -3.73 27.47
N MET A 115 21.15 -3.72 28.06
CA MET A 115 20.89 -4.23 29.41
C MET A 115 20.47 -5.71 29.45
N SER A 116 20.44 -6.39 28.31
CA SER A 116 19.96 -7.77 28.21
C SER A 116 20.93 -8.66 27.41
N HIS A 117 20.53 -9.90 27.14
CA HIS A 117 21.32 -10.86 26.36
C HIS A 117 21.17 -10.66 24.84
N TYR A 118 20.31 -9.73 24.40
CA TYR A 118 20.06 -9.52 22.99
C TYR A 118 21.18 -8.71 22.32
N PRO A 119 21.55 -9.03 21.07
CA PRO A 119 22.53 -8.24 20.34
C PRO A 119 22.09 -6.76 20.21
N ALA A 120 22.97 -5.82 20.52
CA ALA A 120 22.74 -4.40 20.33
C ALA A 120 23.01 -3.98 18.87
N ASP A 121 22.41 -4.69 17.90
CA ASP A 121 22.73 -4.61 16.47
C ASP A 121 21.71 -3.80 15.63
N GLY A 122 20.68 -3.25 16.28
CA GLY A 122 19.60 -2.50 15.64
C GLY A 122 18.44 -3.36 15.15
N TYR A 123 18.49 -4.69 15.21
CA TYR A 123 17.47 -5.55 14.61
C TYR A 123 16.93 -6.64 15.54
N SER A 124 17.67 -6.95 16.60
CA SER A 124 17.26 -7.91 17.62
C SER A 124 15.88 -7.58 18.23
N PRO A 125 15.24 -8.55 18.92
CA PRO A 125 13.86 -8.39 19.41
C PRO A 125 13.55 -7.07 20.14
N PRO A 126 14.39 -6.53 21.04
CA PRO A 126 14.11 -5.23 21.68
C PRO A 126 13.76 -4.10 20.71
N TYR A 127 14.41 -4.03 19.54
CA TYR A 127 14.12 -3.03 18.51
C TYR A 127 12.77 -3.28 17.83
N GLN A 128 12.48 -4.54 17.47
CA GLN A 128 11.21 -4.92 16.85
C GLN A 128 10.02 -4.53 17.74
N TYR A 129 10.11 -4.84 19.03
CA TYR A 129 9.09 -4.51 20.03
C TYR A 129 8.96 -3.00 20.21
N ALA A 130 10.07 -2.28 20.42
CA ALA A 130 10.03 -0.86 20.69
C ALA A 130 9.44 -0.07 19.49
N ILE A 131 9.86 -0.39 18.26
CA ILE A 131 9.34 0.23 17.04
C ILE A 131 7.86 -0.13 16.82
N GLY A 132 7.48 -1.39 17.01
CA GLY A 132 6.08 -1.83 16.86
C GLY A 132 5.14 -1.16 17.88
N ILE A 133 5.51 -1.17 19.16
CA ILE A 133 4.73 -0.54 20.24
C ILE A 133 4.70 0.98 20.08
N GLY A 134 5.85 1.60 19.76
CA GLY A 134 5.92 3.03 19.51
C GLY A 134 5.00 3.48 18.38
N SER A 135 4.99 2.72 17.29
CA SER A 135 4.11 2.98 16.14
C SER A 135 2.63 2.80 16.49
N LEU A 136 2.27 1.81 17.30
CA LEU A 136 0.91 1.68 17.86
C LEU A 136 0.50 2.92 18.65
N LEU A 137 1.36 3.43 19.54
CA LEU A 137 1.08 4.63 20.32
C LEU A 137 0.86 5.85 19.43
N VAL A 138 1.64 5.98 18.36
CA VAL A 138 1.46 7.05 17.35
C VAL A 138 0.10 6.91 16.66
N SER A 139 -0.32 5.71 16.24
CA SER A 139 -1.64 5.49 15.64
C SER A 139 -2.79 5.86 16.60
N LEU A 140 -2.67 5.52 17.89
CA LEU A 140 -3.65 5.91 18.90
C LEU A 140 -3.71 7.42 19.12
N LEU A 141 -2.55 8.10 19.08
CA LEU A 141 -2.48 9.55 19.10
C LEU A 141 -3.15 10.14 17.85
N GLY A 142 -2.90 9.61 16.67
CA GLY A 142 -3.53 10.04 15.42
C GLY A 142 -5.06 9.99 15.50
N LEU A 143 -5.61 8.89 15.98
CA LEU A 143 -7.05 8.74 16.15
C LEU A 143 -7.62 9.71 17.21
N HIS A 144 -6.85 9.99 18.27
CA HIS A 144 -7.21 11.00 19.26
C HIS A 144 -7.23 12.41 18.65
N LEU A 145 -6.22 12.78 17.87
CA LEU A 145 -6.13 14.08 17.19
C LEU A 145 -7.26 14.23 16.17
N LEU A 146 -7.59 13.17 15.42
CA LEU A 146 -8.74 13.19 14.51
C LEU A 146 -10.04 13.47 15.28
N ARG A 147 -10.26 12.82 16.42
CA ARG A 147 -11.43 13.09 17.28
C ARG A 147 -11.48 14.57 17.68
N ARG A 148 -10.38 15.09 18.22
CA ARG A 148 -10.26 16.49 18.65
C ARG A 148 -10.51 17.47 17.50
N LEU A 149 -10.07 17.12 16.30
CA LEU A 149 -10.25 17.91 15.09
C LEU A 149 -11.72 17.95 14.67
N LEU A 150 -12.37 16.79 14.55
CA LEU A 150 -13.77 16.71 14.13
C LEU A 150 -14.74 17.27 15.18
N ASP A 151 -14.47 17.09 16.48
CA ASP A 151 -15.28 17.64 17.57
C ASP A 151 -15.36 19.18 17.55
N ARG A 152 -14.49 19.87 16.79
CA ARG A 152 -14.57 21.34 16.59
C ARG A 152 -15.61 21.76 15.56
N TYR A 153 -16.00 20.86 14.66
CA TYR A 153 -16.85 21.17 13.50
C TYR A 153 -18.14 20.35 13.44
N PHE A 154 -18.17 19.17 14.06
CA PHE A 154 -19.24 18.19 13.93
C PHE A 154 -19.76 17.71 15.29
N SER A 155 -20.99 17.19 15.30
CA SER A 155 -21.57 16.58 16.51
C SER A 155 -20.73 15.39 17.03
N PRO A 156 -20.72 15.12 18.34
CA PRO A 156 -20.01 13.98 18.91
C PRO A 156 -20.42 12.63 18.31
N TYR A 157 -21.68 12.49 17.86
CA TYR A 157 -22.17 11.29 17.19
C TYR A 157 -21.51 11.07 15.83
N ALA A 158 -21.51 12.09 14.97
CA ALA A 158 -20.86 12.02 13.66
C ALA A 158 -19.36 11.74 13.84
N THR A 159 -18.69 12.46 14.74
CA THR A 159 -17.28 12.22 15.07
C THR A 159 -17.04 10.78 15.53
N GLY A 160 -17.79 10.31 16.53
CA GLY A 160 -17.61 8.95 17.08
C GLY A 160 -17.82 7.85 16.02
N ILE A 161 -18.86 7.99 15.19
CA ILE A 161 -19.13 7.05 14.11
C ILE A 161 -17.98 7.06 13.08
N VAL A 162 -17.44 8.22 12.68
CA VAL A 162 -16.28 8.28 11.76
C VAL A 162 -15.09 7.49 12.30
N LEU A 163 -14.77 7.62 13.60
CA LEU A 163 -13.64 6.88 14.18
C LEU A 163 -13.84 5.36 14.09
N LEU A 164 -15.06 4.89 14.39
CA LEU A 164 -15.40 3.46 14.26
C LEU A 164 -15.36 3.02 12.80
N LEU A 165 -15.96 3.80 11.90
CA LEU A 165 -15.97 3.50 10.47
C LEU A 165 -14.56 3.40 9.89
N TYR A 166 -13.64 4.29 10.28
CA TYR A 166 -12.26 4.22 9.82
C TYR A 166 -11.53 2.99 10.35
N VAL A 167 -11.64 2.68 11.64
CA VAL A 167 -10.97 1.50 12.20
C VAL A 167 -11.56 0.20 11.65
N PHE A 168 -12.88 0.06 11.61
CA PHE A 168 -13.49 -1.24 11.26
C PHE A 168 -13.79 -1.39 9.76
N GLY A 169 -14.08 -0.30 9.06
CA GLY A 169 -14.58 -0.30 7.68
C GLY A 169 -13.55 0.13 6.63
N THR A 170 -12.31 0.38 7.03
CA THR A 170 -11.24 0.74 6.07
C THR A 170 -9.97 -0.06 6.28
N ASN A 171 -9.03 0.09 5.34
CA ASN A 171 -7.68 -0.42 5.49
C ASN A 171 -6.85 0.32 6.56
N TYR A 172 -7.38 1.34 7.26
CA TYR A 172 -6.65 2.01 8.34
C TYR A 172 -6.21 1.07 9.47
N LEU A 173 -7.05 0.09 9.86
CA LEU A 173 -6.67 -0.88 10.90
C LEU A 173 -5.42 -1.69 10.55
N GLU A 174 -5.23 -2.02 9.26
CA GLU A 174 -4.02 -2.70 8.80
C GLU A 174 -2.78 -1.87 9.15
N TYR A 175 -2.80 -0.60 8.75
CA TYR A 175 -1.66 0.31 8.94
C TYR A 175 -1.59 0.93 10.32
N ALA A 176 -2.61 0.75 11.16
CA ALA A 176 -2.64 1.26 12.54
C ALA A 176 -2.24 0.18 13.55
N ALA A 177 -2.62 -1.09 13.31
CA ALA A 177 -2.40 -2.17 14.26
C ALA A 177 -1.32 -3.15 13.82
N ILE A 178 -1.38 -3.63 12.58
CA ILE A 178 -0.58 -4.77 12.12
C ILE A 178 0.72 -4.28 11.50
N THR A 179 0.64 -3.58 10.37
CA THR A 179 1.80 -3.01 9.68
C THR A 179 1.97 -1.53 10.07
N ASN A 180 1.99 -1.31 11.39
CA ASN A 180 1.90 0.00 12.03
C ASN A 180 3.13 0.91 11.84
N ALA A 181 4.31 0.32 11.63
CA ALA A 181 5.54 1.02 11.34
C ALA A 181 5.68 1.37 9.84
N MET A 182 4.59 1.42 9.08
CA MET A 182 4.61 2.13 7.79
C MET A 182 4.41 3.64 8.00
N THR A 183 4.77 4.42 6.99
CA THR A 183 4.64 5.89 7.00
C THR A 183 3.20 6.36 7.18
N HIS A 184 2.21 5.56 6.77
CA HIS A 184 0.82 6.00 6.66
C HIS A 184 0.16 6.40 7.98
N SER A 185 0.39 5.65 9.07
CA SER A 185 -0.17 6.01 10.40
C SER A 185 0.51 7.23 11.02
N TYR A 186 1.81 7.38 10.78
CA TYR A 186 2.56 8.56 11.21
C TYR A 186 2.06 9.80 10.47
N LEU A 187 1.95 9.73 9.14
CA LEU A 187 1.42 10.82 8.32
C LEU A 187 -0.05 11.13 8.64
N PHE A 188 -0.89 10.12 8.87
CA PHE A 188 -2.26 10.32 9.37
C PHE A 188 -2.26 11.16 10.66
N THR A 189 -1.39 10.82 11.62
CA THR A 189 -1.24 11.56 12.88
C THR A 189 -0.76 13.00 12.64
N MET A 190 0.23 13.16 11.75
CA MET A 190 0.77 14.47 11.38
C MET A 190 -0.26 15.34 10.65
N TYR A 191 -1.10 14.79 9.77
CA TYR A 191 -2.21 15.54 9.15
C TYR A 191 -3.22 16.03 10.20
N GLY A 192 -3.56 15.20 11.19
CA GLY A 192 -4.39 15.61 12.32
C GLY A 192 -3.77 16.75 13.13
N ALA A 193 -2.47 16.65 13.43
CA ALA A 193 -1.70 17.69 14.12
C ALA A 193 -1.61 18.99 13.29
N LEU A 194 -1.33 18.87 11.99
CA LEU A 194 -1.19 19.98 11.05
C LEU A 194 -2.48 20.80 10.98
N LEU A 195 -3.63 20.14 10.85
CA LEU A 195 -4.92 20.82 10.80
C LEU A 195 -5.27 21.47 12.14
N LEU A 196 -5.06 20.78 13.27
CA LEU A 196 -5.29 21.37 14.60
C LEU A 196 -4.41 22.60 14.84
N LEU A 197 -3.12 22.51 14.48
CA LEU A 197 -2.17 23.61 14.61
C LEU A 197 -2.49 24.76 13.65
N THR A 198 -2.96 24.46 12.44
CA THR A 198 -3.44 25.45 11.45
C THR A 198 -4.58 26.26 12.03
N ILE A 199 -5.59 25.60 12.60
CA ILE A 199 -6.74 26.29 13.19
C ILE A 199 -6.29 27.16 14.37
N ARG A 200 -5.40 26.65 15.24
CA ARG A 200 -4.84 27.42 16.35
C ARG A 200 -4.02 28.62 15.86
N TYR A 201 -3.24 28.49 14.78
CA TYR A 201 -2.49 29.60 14.20
C TYR A 201 -3.43 30.71 13.73
N TYR A 202 -4.55 30.37 13.05
CA TYR A 202 -5.50 31.39 12.61
C TYR A 202 -6.33 32.03 13.72
N GLU A 203 -6.55 31.32 14.83
CA GLU A 203 -7.22 31.90 16.01
C GLU A 203 -6.28 32.87 16.79
N ALA A 204 -4.98 32.58 16.84
CA ALA A 204 -3.99 33.47 17.43
C ALA A 204 -2.61 33.26 16.77
N PRO A 205 -2.25 34.08 15.77
CA PRO A 205 -0.98 33.96 15.05
C PRO A 205 0.20 34.24 15.97
N THR A 206 1.19 33.34 15.99
CA THR A 206 2.46 33.53 16.71
C THR A 206 3.61 32.93 15.90
N ALA A 207 4.81 33.48 16.07
CA ALA A 207 6.02 32.97 15.42
C ALA A 207 6.26 31.48 15.73
N LEU A 208 6.06 31.07 16.98
CA LEU A 208 6.21 29.66 17.38
C LEU A 208 5.26 28.73 16.61
N ARG A 209 3.99 29.12 16.45
CA ARG A 209 3.02 28.31 15.67
C ARG A 209 3.38 28.27 14.19
N ALA A 210 3.89 29.37 13.63
CA ALA A 210 4.37 29.39 12.25
C ALA A 210 5.59 28.49 12.04
N ALA A 211 6.58 28.55 12.95
CA ALA A 211 7.72 27.65 12.95
C ALA A 211 7.28 26.18 13.08
N ALA A 212 6.38 25.87 14.03
CA ALA A 212 5.87 24.52 14.23
C ALA A 212 5.11 23.97 13.01
N LEU A 213 4.33 24.81 12.31
CA LEU A 213 3.71 24.44 11.03
C LEU A 213 4.77 24.12 9.98
N GLY A 214 5.82 24.95 9.88
CA GLY A 214 6.92 24.76 8.96
C GLY A 214 7.70 23.47 9.24
N LEU A 215 8.10 23.25 10.50
CA LEU A 215 8.77 22.03 10.94
C LEU A 215 7.95 20.78 10.61
N LEU A 216 6.63 20.81 10.87
CA LEU A 216 5.77 19.67 10.60
C LEU A 216 5.64 19.37 9.10
N VAL A 217 5.43 20.39 8.27
CA VAL A 217 5.39 20.24 6.80
C VAL A 217 6.74 19.75 6.25
N GLY A 218 7.85 20.33 6.73
CA GLY A 218 9.20 19.90 6.35
C GLY A 218 9.48 18.46 6.75
N TRP A 219 9.03 18.03 7.93
CA TRP A 219 9.17 16.65 8.39
C TRP A 219 8.30 15.68 7.59
N MET A 220 7.05 16.05 7.29
CA MET A 220 6.19 15.26 6.40
C MET A 220 6.83 15.08 5.03
N ALA A 221 7.37 16.16 4.43
CA ALA A 221 8.11 16.09 3.16
C ALA A 221 9.39 15.25 3.27
N LEU A 222 10.08 15.28 4.41
CA LEU A 222 11.25 14.43 4.67
C LEU A 222 10.86 12.94 4.81
N ILE A 223 9.67 12.63 5.34
CA ILE A 223 9.13 11.26 5.40
C ILE A 223 8.82 10.76 3.99
N ARG A 224 8.15 11.58 3.19
CA ARG A 224 7.83 11.30 1.80
C ARG A 224 7.82 12.62 1.02
N PRO A 225 8.66 12.82 -0.01
CA PRO A 225 8.74 14.11 -0.73
C PRO A 225 7.41 14.63 -1.27
N THR A 226 6.48 13.73 -1.64
CA THR A 226 5.12 14.07 -2.09
C THR A 226 4.30 14.81 -1.04
N GLU A 227 4.61 14.65 0.25
CA GLU A 227 3.88 15.32 1.34
C GLU A 227 4.20 16.80 1.47
N ILE A 228 5.11 17.36 0.66
CA ILE A 228 5.25 18.81 0.56
C ILE A 228 3.91 19.48 0.18
N TRP A 229 3.04 18.75 -0.53
CA TRP A 229 1.67 19.17 -0.83
C TRP A 229 0.85 19.48 0.43
N SER A 230 1.19 18.90 1.58
CA SER A 230 0.54 19.22 2.87
C SER A 230 0.61 20.70 3.23
N ALA A 231 1.59 21.46 2.72
CA ALA A 231 1.70 22.91 2.85
C ALA A 231 0.47 23.66 2.31
N PHE A 232 -0.25 23.06 1.35
CA PHE A 232 -1.50 23.63 0.83
C PHE A 232 -2.54 23.81 1.93
N LEU A 233 -2.65 22.87 2.87
CA LEU A 233 -3.67 22.89 3.92
C LEU A 233 -3.58 24.15 4.79
N PRO A 234 -2.46 24.47 5.47
CA PRO A 234 -2.39 25.70 6.25
C PRO A 234 -2.69 26.92 5.38
N LEU A 235 -2.18 27.00 4.16
CA LEU A 235 -2.39 28.16 3.29
C LEU A 235 -3.86 28.35 2.87
N ALA A 236 -4.58 27.26 2.59
CA ALA A 236 -5.93 27.29 2.05
C ALA A 236 -7.04 27.12 3.11
N TRP A 237 -6.75 26.62 4.30
CA TRP A 237 -7.76 26.22 5.29
C TRP A 237 -8.75 27.34 5.62
N GLY A 238 -10.07 27.11 5.52
CA GLY A 238 -11.09 28.11 5.82
C GLY A 238 -11.37 29.12 4.70
N ILE A 239 -10.82 28.94 3.49
CA ILE A 239 -11.10 29.80 2.35
C ILE A 239 -12.26 29.22 1.54
N GLY A 240 -13.43 29.84 1.65
CA GLY A 240 -14.67 29.44 0.96
C GLY A 240 -15.13 30.42 -0.13
N SER A 241 -14.53 31.61 -0.17
CA SER A 241 -14.95 32.73 -1.03
C SER A 241 -13.77 33.64 -1.40
N ALA A 242 -13.96 34.45 -2.46
CA ALA A 242 -12.98 35.45 -2.87
C ALA A 242 -12.67 36.48 -1.77
N ARG A 243 -13.65 36.78 -0.90
CA ARG A 243 -13.46 37.66 0.26
C ARG A 243 -12.49 37.04 1.26
N GLU A 244 -12.68 35.78 1.62
CA GLU A 244 -11.78 35.07 2.56
C GLU A 244 -10.38 34.89 1.99
N LEU A 245 -10.26 34.69 0.68
CA LEU A 245 -8.96 34.66 0.01
C LEU A 245 -8.23 36.01 0.15
N ARG A 246 -8.92 37.14 -0.07
CA ARG A 246 -8.35 38.48 0.13
C ARG A 246 -7.92 38.70 1.58
N MET A 247 -8.76 38.30 2.55
CA MET A 247 -8.41 38.38 3.97
C MET A 247 -7.20 37.51 4.32
N ARG A 248 -7.09 36.31 3.73
CA ARG A 248 -5.93 35.43 3.90
C ARG A 248 -4.65 36.07 3.39
N VAL A 249 -4.68 36.63 2.18
CA VAL A 249 -3.52 37.32 1.59
C VAL A 249 -3.09 38.51 2.45
N GLN A 250 -4.04 39.34 2.89
CA GLN A 250 -3.76 40.47 3.78
C GLN A 250 -3.11 40.02 5.10
N LEU A 251 -3.64 38.95 5.71
CA LEU A 251 -3.07 38.39 6.94
C LEU A 251 -1.64 37.88 6.72
N LEU A 252 -1.37 37.18 5.61
CA LEU A 252 -0.04 36.65 5.29
C LEU A 252 0.96 37.77 4.99
N VAL A 253 0.54 38.83 4.30
CA VAL A 253 1.38 40.03 4.05
C VAL A 253 1.69 40.75 5.36
N ALA A 254 0.68 40.98 6.20
CA ALA A 254 0.87 41.59 7.51
C ALA A 254 1.80 40.76 8.42
N ASN A 255 1.80 39.44 8.25
CA ASN A 255 2.62 38.49 9.02
C ASN A 255 3.71 37.83 8.17
N TRP A 256 4.32 38.54 7.20
CA TRP A 256 5.28 37.94 6.27
C TRP A 256 6.48 37.26 6.97
N ARG A 257 6.88 37.75 8.15
CA ARG A 257 7.92 37.12 8.99
C ARG A 257 7.53 35.72 9.46
N HIS A 258 6.24 35.49 9.72
CA HIS A 258 5.73 34.15 10.03
C HIS A 258 5.81 33.24 8.81
N LEU A 259 5.52 33.75 7.60
CA LEU A 259 5.66 32.98 6.37
C LEU A 259 7.14 32.62 6.10
N LEU A 260 8.06 33.57 6.31
CA LEU A 260 9.50 33.30 6.21
C LEU A 260 9.93 32.25 7.24
N LEU A 261 9.47 32.35 8.49
CA LEU A 261 9.80 31.39 9.54
C LEU A 261 9.22 30.00 9.25
N PHE A 262 8.00 29.93 8.72
CA PHE A 262 7.40 28.69 8.22
C PHE A 262 8.29 28.06 7.13
N ALA A 263 8.65 28.83 6.11
CA ALA A 263 9.47 28.35 4.99
C ALA A 263 10.88 27.92 5.45
N ALA A 264 11.53 28.73 6.29
CA ALA A 264 12.85 28.44 6.83
C ALA A 264 12.84 27.19 7.72
N SER A 265 11.82 27.00 8.55
CA SER A 265 11.69 25.82 9.41
C SER A 265 11.40 24.55 8.59
N ALA A 266 10.56 24.67 7.56
CA ALA A 266 10.30 23.56 6.63
C ALA A 266 11.56 23.16 5.86
N ALA A 267 12.29 24.15 5.33
CA ALA A 267 13.55 23.93 4.63
C ALA A 267 14.62 23.35 5.56
N ALA A 268 14.73 23.81 6.81
CA ALA A 268 15.69 23.27 7.77
C ALA A 268 15.53 21.77 7.96
N VAL A 269 14.29 21.28 8.20
CA VAL A 269 14.04 19.84 8.35
C VAL A 269 14.13 19.10 7.02
N GLY A 270 13.52 19.63 5.96
CA GLY A 270 13.54 18.99 4.63
C GLY A 270 14.96 18.85 4.05
N SER A 271 15.85 19.81 4.35
CA SER A 271 17.24 19.81 3.88
C SER A 271 18.09 18.69 4.46
N ILE A 272 17.65 18.00 5.52
CA ILE A 272 18.36 16.84 6.08
C ILE A 272 18.64 15.80 4.98
N GLN A 273 17.69 15.57 4.07
CA GLN A 273 17.89 14.66 2.94
C GLN A 273 18.95 15.18 1.95
N LEU A 274 18.99 16.49 1.71
CA LEU A 274 19.96 17.12 0.82
C LEU A 274 21.39 17.00 1.38
N PHE A 275 21.54 17.20 2.69
CA PHE A 275 22.82 16.98 3.37
C PHE A 275 23.25 15.51 3.34
N TYR A 276 22.31 14.57 3.51
CA TYR A 276 22.59 13.15 3.36
C TYR A 276 23.12 12.83 1.96
N TRP A 277 22.45 13.29 0.89
CA TRP A 277 22.93 13.09 -0.48
C TRP A 277 24.30 13.74 -0.69
N LYS A 278 24.48 14.99 -0.24
CA LYS A 278 25.77 15.68 -0.36
C LYS A 278 26.90 14.92 0.35
N TYR A 279 26.61 14.31 1.49
CA TYR A 279 27.56 13.53 2.26
C TYR A 279 27.91 12.20 1.60
N VAL A 280 26.93 11.46 1.05
CA VAL A 280 27.12 10.12 0.48
C VAL A 280 27.58 10.18 -0.97
N THR A 281 26.94 10.95 -1.83
CA THR A 281 27.24 10.99 -3.27
C THR A 281 28.14 12.16 -3.67
N GLY A 282 28.24 13.20 -2.83
CA GLY A 282 28.90 14.45 -3.19
C GLY A 282 27.98 15.43 -3.93
N HIS A 283 26.74 15.06 -4.24
CA HIS A 283 25.75 15.88 -4.94
C HIS A 283 24.61 16.31 -4.00
N TRP A 284 24.11 17.53 -4.17
CA TRP A 284 23.00 18.05 -3.34
C TRP A 284 21.63 17.44 -3.69
N LEU A 285 21.48 16.94 -4.91
CA LEU A 285 20.26 16.32 -5.41
C LEU A 285 20.62 14.97 -6.03
N GLU A 286 19.96 13.92 -5.54
CA GLU A 286 20.20 12.54 -5.98
C GLU A 286 18.85 11.82 -6.15
N TYR A 287 18.66 11.18 -7.30
CA TYR A 287 17.42 10.46 -7.57
C TYR A 287 17.49 9.00 -7.10
N SER A 288 17.25 8.83 -5.81
CA SER A 288 17.41 7.53 -5.12
C SER A 288 16.41 6.43 -5.49
N TYR A 289 15.34 6.76 -6.23
CA TYR A 289 14.33 5.81 -6.70
C TYR A 289 14.65 5.18 -8.06
N GLN A 290 15.76 5.58 -8.69
CA GLN A 290 16.31 4.95 -9.90
C GLN A 290 15.28 4.83 -11.04
N GLY A 291 14.87 3.61 -11.41
CA GLY A 291 13.95 3.35 -12.54
C GLY A 291 12.48 3.67 -12.28
N GLU A 292 12.11 4.08 -11.06
CA GLU A 292 10.74 4.49 -10.72
C GLU A 292 10.61 6.00 -10.90
N GLY A 293 9.44 6.50 -11.27
CA GLY A 293 9.20 7.94 -11.41
C GLY A 293 7.73 8.31 -11.49
N PHE A 294 7.46 9.52 -11.98
CA PHE A 294 6.10 10.02 -12.20
C PHE A 294 5.74 10.04 -13.69
N ASP A 295 4.59 9.46 -14.02
CA ASP A 295 3.85 9.67 -15.26
C ASP A 295 2.70 10.65 -14.99
N PHE A 296 3.02 11.94 -15.06
CA PHE A 296 2.04 13.01 -14.86
C PHE A 296 1.04 13.14 -16.03
N GLY A 297 1.37 12.61 -17.21
CA GLY A 297 0.54 12.69 -18.41
C GLY A 297 -0.54 11.61 -18.46
N SER A 298 -0.25 10.43 -17.91
CA SER A 298 -1.16 9.29 -17.88
C SER A 298 -1.31 8.69 -16.45
N PRO A 299 -1.86 9.46 -15.49
CA PRO A 299 -2.08 8.97 -14.13
C PRO A 299 -3.04 7.77 -14.11
N HIS A 300 -2.72 6.78 -13.28
CA HIS A 300 -3.39 5.47 -13.22
C HIS A 300 -4.74 5.50 -12.46
N TYR A 301 -5.62 6.46 -12.75
CA TYR A 301 -6.89 6.65 -12.02
C TYR A 301 -7.78 5.41 -12.03
N ALA A 302 -7.99 4.80 -13.20
CA ALA A 302 -8.88 3.65 -13.31
C ALA A 302 -8.38 2.48 -12.46
N GLN A 303 -7.08 2.20 -12.54
CA GLN A 303 -6.43 1.13 -11.79
C GLN A 303 -6.40 1.42 -10.29
N CYS A 304 -6.09 2.66 -9.90
CA CYS A 304 -6.01 3.08 -8.50
C CYS A 304 -7.37 3.20 -7.81
N LEU A 305 -8.46 3.45 -8.54
CA LEU A 305 -9.81 3.57 -7.96
C LEU A 305 -10.56 2.24 -8.00
N TRP A 306 -10.49 1.53 -9.14
CA TRP A 306 -11.38 0.41 -9.46
C TRP A 306 -10.64 -0.90 -9.79
N GLY A 307 -9.31 -0.87 -9.97
CA GLY A 307 -8.55 -2.06 -10.33
C GLY A 307 -8.58 -3.11 -9.22
N PHE A 308 -8.70 -4.39 -9.59
CA PHE A 308 -8.70 -5.46 -8.59
C PHE A 308 -7.33 -5.71 -7.97
N GLN A 309 -6.24 -5.18 -8.53
CA GLN A 309 -4.93 -5.29 -7.91
C GLN A 309 -4.85 -4.45 -6.63
N LYS A 310 -5.23 -3.16 -6.69
CA LYS A 310 -5.09 -2.20 -5.58
C LYS A 310 -6.18 -1.13 -5.46
N GLY A 311 -7.27 -1.24 -6.20
CA GLY A 311 -8.31 -0.23 -6.32
C GLY A 311 -8.84 0.24 -4.97
N TRP A 312 -8.84 1.56 -4.76
CA TRP A 312 -9.24 2.17 -3.49
C TRP A 312 -10.66 1.81 -3.10
N PHE A 313 -11.62 1.85 -4.03
CA PHE A 313 -13.01 1.49 -3.75
C PHE A 313 -13.26 -0.02 -3.76
N VAL A 314 -12.35 -0.82 -4.32
CA VAL A 314 -12.42 -2.29 -4.27
C VAL A 314 -12.03 -2.81 -2.89
N TYR A 315 -11.00 -2.23 -2.28
CA TYR A 315 -10.48 -2.66 -0.98
C TYR A 315 -10.95 -1.80 0.18
N THR A 316 -11.49 -0.62 -0.09
CA THR A 316 -12.00 0.31 0.92
C THR A 316 -13.31 0.97 0.46
N PRO A 317 -14.36 0.17 0.16
CA PRO A 317 -15.62 0.68 -0.40
C PRO A 317 -16.31 1.72 0.51
N LEU A 318 -16.03 1.71 1.81
CA LEU A 318 -16.55 2.70 2.76
C LEU A 318 -16.19 4.15 2.34
N MET A 319 -15.03 4.36 1.71
CA MET A 319 -14.58 5.69 1.32
C MET A 319 -15.44 6.34 0.21
N VAL A 320 -16.31 5.56 -0.45
CA VAL A 320 -17.37 6.12 -1.32
C VAL A 320 -18.27 7.07 -0.52
N LEU A 321 -18.53 6.80 0.77
CA LEU A 321 -19.30 7.69 1.63
C LEU A 321 -18.58 9.03 1.86
N SER A 322 -17.25 9.03 1.97
CA SER A 322 -16.47 10.27 2.05
C SER A 322 -16.58 11.08 0.76
N VAL A 323 -16.58 10.42 -0.40
CA VAL A 323 -16.76 11.10 -1.70
C VAL A 323 -18.17 11.72 -1.81
N ILE A 324 -19.22 10.94 -1.53
CA ILE A 324 -20.61 11.44 -1.50
C ILE A 324 -20.74 12.59 -0.48
N GLY A 325 -20.02 12.48 0.63
CA GLY A 325 -20.01 13.46 1.70
C GLY A 325 -19.51 14.84 1.31
N PHE A 326 -18.77 15.01 0.21
CA PHE A 326 -18.41 16.34 -0.31
C PHE A 326 -19.65 17.19 -0.60
N ALA A 327 -20.74 16.59 -1.08
CA ALA A 327 -22.00 17.30 -1.29
C ALA A 327 -22.65 17.78 0.03
N ALA A 328 -22.44 17.04 1.12
CA ALA A 328 -22.87 17.45 2.46
C ALA A 328 -21.95 18.54 3.03
N LEU A 329 -20.64 18.42 2.84
CA LEU A 329 -19.65 19.40 3.27
C LEU A 329 -19.84 20.74 2.58
N TRP A 330 -20.09 20.74 1.27
CA TRP A 330 -20.41 21.94 0.48
C TRP A 330 -21.56 22.75 1.09
N ARG A 331 -22.61 22.06 1.53
CA ARG A 331 -23.79 22.68 2.14
C ARG A 331 -23.56 23.13 3.58
N LYS A 332 -22.61 22.50 4.28
CA LYS A 332 -22.30 22.81 5.68
C LYS A 332 -21.35 24.01 5.77
N ASP A 333 -20.22 23.94 5.08
CA ASP A 333 -19.15 24.93 5.19
C ASP A 333 -18.28 24.94 3.92
N ARG A 334 -18.37 26.02 3.14
CA ARG A 334 -17.59 26.20 1.92
C ARG A 334 -16.10 26.43 2.19
N GLY A 335 -15.77 27.01 3.35
CA GLY A 335 -14.39 27.22 3.79
C GLY A 335 -13.67 25.93 4.16
N LEU A 336 -14.42 24.88 4.51
CA LEU A 336 -13.87 23.53 4.65
C LEU A 336 -13.91 22.76 3.35
N PHE A 337 -14.97 22.91 2.56
CA PHE A 337 -15.14 22.17 1.31
C PHE A 337 -13.99 22.37 0.32
N TRP A 338 -13.65 23.62 -0.03
CA TRP A 338 -12.66 23.88 -1.08
C TRP A 338 -11.25 23.40 -0.70
N PRO A 339 -10.73 23.68 0.51
CA PRO A 339 -9.42 23.17 0.90
C PRO A 339 -9.37 21.65 0.94
N VAL A 340 -10.39 21.00 1.49
CA VAL A 340 -10.46 19.53 1.55
C VAL A 340 -10.52 18.93 0.14
N LEU A 341 -11.36 19.48 -0.75
CA LEU A 341 -11.53 18.96 -2.12
C LEU A 341 -10.26 19.15 -2.94
N LEU A 342 -9.73 20.37 -3.01
CA LEU A 342 -8.56 20.69 -3.81
C LEU A 342 -7.31 19.96 -3.30
N PHE A 343 -7.17 19.83 -1.98
CA PHE A 343 -6.10 19.02 -1.41
C PHE A 343 -6.22 17.56 -1.83
N THR A 344 -7.43 16.98 -1.71
CA THR A 344 -7.70 15.58 -2.09
C THR A 344 -7.38 15.35 -3.55
N LEU A 345 -7.88 16.20 -4.45
CA LEU A 345 -7.65 16.07 -5.90
C LEU A 345 -6.16 16.19 -6.24
N GLY A 346 -5.46 17.19 -5.69
CA GLY A 346 -4.03 17.38 -5.91
C GLY A 346 -3.19 16.22 -5.39
N PHE A 347 -3.50 15.71 -4.19
CA PHE A 347 -2.81 14.57 -3.64
C PHE A 347 -3.08 13.29 -4.42
N THR A 348 -4.34 13.02 -4.80
CA THR A 348 -4.68 11.83 -5.60
C THR A 348 -4.02 11.88 -6.96
N TYR A 349 -3.91 13.06 -7.57
CA TYR A 349 -3.17 13.23 -8.82
C TYR A 349 -1.70 12.87 -8.65
N LEU A 350 -1.03 13.42 -7.63
CA LEU A 350 0.37 13.08 -7.32
C LEU A 350 0.53 11.58 -7.07
N ALA A 351 -0.31 11.00 -6.20
CA ALA A 351 -0.21 9.59 -5.85
C ALA A 351 -0.50 8.66 -7.05
N PHE A 352 -1.45 8.99 -7.90
CA PHE A 352 -1.80 8.12 -9.04
C PHE A 352 -0.90 8.34 -10.25
N SER A 353 -0.09 9.39 -10.25
CA SER A 353 0.95 9.62 -11.26
C SER A 353 2.22 8.81 -10.97
N TRP A 354 2.35 8.14 -9.82
CA TRP A 354 3.53 7.31 -9.54
C TRP A 354 3.54 6.05 -10.43
N SER A 355 4.65 5.79 -11.11
CA SER A 355 4.85 4.64 -12.03
C SER A 355 4.53 3.28 -11.39
N ILE A 356 4.92 3.08 -10.13
CA ILE A 356 4.49 1.93 -9.33
C ILE A 356 3.19 2.27 -8.61
N TRP A 357 2.13 2.52 -9.37
CA TRP A 357 0.83 2.97 -8.84
C TRP A 357 0.16 1.99 -7.89
N TRP A 358 0.57 0.71 -7.93
CA TRP A 358 0.10 -0.33 -7.01
C TRP A 358 0.82 -0.29 -5.66
N TYR A 359 1.89 0.49 -5.51
CA TYR A 359 2.62 0.67 -4.26
C TYR A 359 3.05 -0.65 -3.59
N GLY A 360 3.40 -1.71 -4.33
CA GLY A 360 3.91 -2.97 -3.75
C GLY A 360 2.97 -3.67 -2.75
N GLY A 361 3.53 -4.47 -1.84
CA GLY A 361 2.79 -5.22 -0.83
C GLY A 361 2.01 -4.34 0.17
N GLY A 362 0.74 -4.68 0.40
CA GLY A 362 -0.13 -3.96 1.35
C GLY A 362 -1.62 -3.99 0.98
N LEU A 363 -2.49 -3.87 1.98
CA LEU A 363 -3.94 -3.89 1.79
C LEU A 363 -4.48 -2.59 1.16
N GLY A 364 -5.08 -2.74 -0.02
CA GLY A 364 -5.72 -1.65 -0.77
C GLY A 364 -4.77 -0.53 -1.21
N GLN A 365 -5.33 0.63 -1.58
CA GLN A 365 -4.52 1.76 -2.02
C GLN A 365 -3.88 2.50 -0.82
N ARG A 366 -2.77 1.96 -0.31
CA ARG A 366 -2.13 2.38 0.95
C ARG A 366 -1.68 3.84 0.97
N ALA A 367 -1.28 4.37 -0.19
CA ALA A 367 -0.83 5.76 -0.32
C ALA A 367 -1.90 6.80 0.07
N LEU A 368 -3.19 6.42 0.07
CA LEU A 368 -4.29 7.33 0.43
C LEU A 368 -4.67 7.30 1.91
N VAL A 369 -4.17 6.35 2.71
CA VAL A 369 -4.56 6.19 4.12
C VAL A 369 -4.27 7.44 4.95
N GLN A 370 -3.14 8.07 4.66
CA GLN A 370 -2.74 9.35 5.27
C GLN A 370 -3.67 10.54 4.95
N LEU A 371 -4.44 10.52 3.86
CA LEU A 371 -5.45 11.54 3.54
C LEU A 371 -6.71 11.43 4.42
N TYR A 372 -6.88 10.32 5.12
CA TYR A 372 -8.13 10.03 5.84
C TYR A 372 -8.54 11.11 6.85
N PRO A 373 -7.63 11.80 7.58
CA PRO A 373 -8.00 12.93 8.43
C PRO A 373 -8.65 14.09 7.67
N VAL A 374 -8.23 14.33 6.42
CA VAL A 374 -8.83 15.35 5.53
C VAL A 374 -10.17 14.85 5.00
N LEU A 375 -10.24 13.60 4.53
CA LEU A 375 -11.46 12.97 4.02
C LEU A 375 -12.50 12.65 5.11
N ALA A 376 -12.14 12.80 6.38
CA ALA A 376 -13.07 12.63 7.49
C ALA A 376 -14.11 13.76 7.57
N PHE A 377 -13.76 14.96 7.10
CA PHE A 377 -14.67 16.11 7.07
C PHE A 377 -15.92 15.86 6.22
N PRO A 378 -15.82 15.41 4.95
CA PRO A 378 -17.00 15.13 4.15
C PRO A 378 -17.79 13.94 4.68
N LEU A 379 -17.13 12.89 5.21
CA LEU A 379 -17.84 11.78 5.84
C LEU A 379 -18.63 12.21 7.08
N ALA A 380 -18.02 12.99 7.97
CA ALA A 380 -18.69 13.53 9.14
C ALA A 380 -19.87 14.44 8.76
N ALA A 381 -19.72 15.27 7.72
CA ALA A 381 -20.79 16.10 7.19
C ALA A 381 -21.97 15.26 6.66
N LEU A 382 -21.69 14.15 5.97
CA LEU A 382 -22.71 13.22 5.47
C LEU A 382 -23.52 12.61 6.61
N LEU A 383 -22.82 12.08 7.63
CA LEU A 383 -23.45 11.45 8.79
C LEU A 383 -24.31 12.43 9.58
N GLU A 384 -23.84 13.67 9.78
CA GLU A 384 -24.61 14.71 10.47
C GLU A 384 -25.84 15.17 9.68
N ARG A 385 -25.78 15.15 8.35
CA ARG A 385 -26.89 15.54 7.48
C ARG A 385 -27.93 14.44 7.29
N ALA A 386 -27.56 13.18 7.46
CA ALA A 386 -28.46 12.03 7.36
C ALA A 386 -29.45 11.96 8.54
N ARG A 387 -30.53 12.75 8.48
CA ARG A 387 -31.55 12.83 9.55
C ARG A 387 -32.75 11.90 9.33
N ARG A 388 -33.00 11.45 8.10
CA ARG A 388 -34.15 10.57 7.79
C ARG A 388 -33.81 9.13 8.16
N ARG A 389 -34.72 8.44 8.86
CA ARG A 389 -34.50 7.05 9.35
C ARG A 389 -34.09 6.08 8.25
N TRP A 390 -34.70 6.18 7.06
CA TRP A 390 -34.33 5.31 5.93
C TRP A 390 -32.90 5.58 5.43
N MET A 391 -32.45 6.85 5.40
CA MET A 391 -31.06 7.18 5.03
C MET A 391 -30.08 6.65 6.06
N GLN A 392 -30.41 6.78 7.34
CA GLN A 392 -29.60 6.22 8.44
C GLN A 392 -29.52 4.70 8.34
N GLY A 393 -30.64 4.03 8.05
CA GLY A 393 -30.70 2.58 7.80
C GLY A 393 -29.82 2.15 6.63
N LEU A 394 -29.89 2.85 5.48
CA LEU A 394 -29.03 2.58 4.32
C LEU A 394 -27.55 2.79 4.64
N LEU A 395 -27.19 3.90 5.28
CA LEU A 395 -25.81 4.18 5.69
C LEU A 395 -25.29 3.13 6.67
N ALA A 396 -26.12 2.71 7.64
CA ALA A 396 -25.76 1.68 8.59
C ALA A 396 -25.59 0.31 7.92
N ALA A 397 -26.51 -0.09 7.04
CA ALA A 397 -26.44 -1.35 6.31
C ALA A 397 -25.21 -1.40 5.39
N PHE A 398 -24.95 -0.33 4.63
CA PHE A 398 -23.76 -0.23 3.79
C PHE A 398 -22.47 -0.26 4.62
N SER A 399 -22.43 0.51 5.72
CA SER A 399 -21.28 0.55 6.62
C SER A 399 -21.00 -0.83 7.23
N LEU A 400 -22.04 -1.54 7.67
CA LEU A 400 -21.90 -2.89 8.23
C LEU A 400 -21.34 -3.87 7.19
N LEU A 401 -21.82 -3.83 5.95
CA LEU A 401 -21.26 -4.62 4.86
C LEU A 401 -19.78 -4.30 4.62
N CYS A 402 -19.42 -3.01 4.57
CA CYS A 402 -18.02 -2.59 4.39
C CYS A 402 -17.12 -2.99 5.56
N ILE A 403 -17.63 -2.96 6.80
CA ILE A 403 -16.93 -3.43 8.00
C ILE A 403 -16.66 -4.93 7.90
N THR A 404 -17.69 -5.73 7.63
CA THR A 404 -17.55 -7.18 7.48
C THR A 404 -16.54 -7.52 6.38
N TYR A 405 -16.61 -6.83 5.25
CA TYR A 405 -15.68 -7.00 4.14
C TYR A 405 -14.24 -6.62 4.50
N ASN A 406 -14.02 -5.48 5.17
CA ASN A 406 -12.67 -5.07 5.57
C ASN A 406 -12.08 -5.99 6.63
N LEU A 407 -12.85 -6.40 7.64
CA LEU A 407 -12.38 -7.37 8.64
C LEU A 407 -12.04 -8.72 7.99
N TRP A 408 -12.81 -9.17 7.00
CA TRP A 408 -12.48 -10.33 6.18
C TRP A 408 -11.17 -10.14 5.41
N LEU A 409 -10.97 -8.98 4.75
CA LEU A 409 -9.71 -8.65 4.06
C LEU A 409 -8.51 -8.63 5.01
N HIS A 410 -8.63 -8.01 6.19
CA HIS A 410 -7.59 -8.01 7.23
C HIS A 410 -7.26 -9.43 7.69
N HIS A 411 -8.27 -10.29 7.82
CA HIS A 411 -8.04 -11.68 8.14
C HIS A 411 -7.27 -12.41 7.03
N GLN A 412 -7.73 -12.27 5.79
CA GLN A 412 -7.16 -12.95 4.63
C GLN A 412 -5.77 -12.44 4.23
N GLY A 413 -5.45 -11.18 4.52
CA GLY A 413 -4.12 -10.62 4.29
C GLY A 413 -3.03 -11.12 5.25
N HIS A 414 -3.42 -11.80 6.33
CA HIS A 414 -2.48 -12.23 7.37
C HIS A 414 -2.65 -13.70 7.77
N ARG A 415 -3.73 -14.04 8.48
CA ARG A 415 -3.94 -15.41 9.01
C ARG A 415 -4.63 -16.34 8.01
N GLY A 416 -5.49 -15.80 7.14
CA GLY A 416 -6.28 -16.60 6.19
C GLY A 416 -5.53 -16.96 4.90
N GLY A 417 -4.65 -16.08 4.43
CA GLY A 417 -3.75 -16.34 3.30
C GLY A 417 -4.39 -16.29 1.91
N LEU A 418 -5.68 -15.93 1.78
CA LEU A 418 -6.32 -15.82 0.46
C LEU A 418 -6.02 -14.51 -0.26
N LEU A 419 -5.68 -13.44 0.46
CA LEU A 419 -5.39 -12.15 -0.16
C LEU A 419 -3.91 -12.11 -0.57
N GLU A 420 -3.64 -11.94 -1.86
CA GLU A 420 -2.29 -11.77 -2.41
C GLU A 420 -2.14 -10.37 -3.02
N PRO A 421 -1.88 -9.34 -2.21
CA PRO A 421 -2.17 -7.95 -2.57
C PRO A 421 -1.48 -7.43 -3.83
N GLU A 422 -0.42 -8.05 -4.31
CA GLU A 422 0.29 -7.64 -5.53
C GLU A 422 -0.29 -8.25 -6.81
N PHE A 423 -1.03 -9.36 -6.71
CA PHE A 423 -1.44 -10.17 -7.86
C PHE A 423 -2.95 -10.37 -7.97
N MET A 424 -3.73 -9.66 -7.15
CA MET A 424 -5.18 -9.78 -7.16
C MET A 424 -5.76 -9.43 -8.54
N THR A 425 -6.52 -10.35 -9.12
CA THR A 425 -7.32 -10.14 -10.34
C THR A 425 -8.80 -10.18 -10.02
N TYR A 426 -9.64 -9.76 -10.97
CA TYR A 426 -11.09 -9.91 -10.83
C TYR A 426 -11.51 -11.39 -10.74
N GLY A 427 -10.95 -12.24 -11.59
CA GLY A 427 -11.26 -13.67 -11.63
C GLY A 427 -10.97 -14.36 -10.30
N TYR A 428 -9.81 -14.08 -9.70
CA TYR A 428 -9.44 -14.60 -8.39
C TYR A 428 -10.29 -14.00 -7.27
N TRP A 429 -10.47 -12.67 -7.26
CA TRP A 429 -11.28 -11.98 -6.25
C TRP A 429 -12.70 -12.55 -6.16
N LYS A 430 -13.36 -12.79 -7.31
CA LYS A 430 -14.71 -13.37 -7.37
C LYS A 430 -14.78 -14.76 -6.71
N LYS A 431 -13.71 -15.54 -6.80
CA LYS A 431 -13.66 -16.90 -6.23
C LYS A 431 -13.41 -16.90 -4.73
N ILE A 432 -12.74 -15.89 -4.19
CA ILE A 432 -12.36 -15.87 -2.77
C ILE A 432 -13.30 -15.05 -1.89
N VAL A 433 -14.00 -14.05 -2.44
CA VAL A 433 -14.73 -13.05 -1.64
C VAL A 433 -15.69 -13.70 -0.62
N PHE A 434 -15.57 -13.30 0.64
CA PHE A 434 -16.29 -13.86 1.80
C PHE A 434 -16.12 -15.37 2.06
N ARG A 435 -15.12 -16.03 1.48
CA ARG A 435 -14.79 -17.43 1.77
C ARG A 435 -13.68 -17.54 2.81
N GLY A 436 -13.68 -18.63 3.56
CA GLY A 436 -12.62 -18.96 4.52
C GLY A 436 -11.41 -19.61 3.83
N SER A 437 -11.67 -20.48 2.85
CA SER A 437 -10.68 -21.18 2.05
C SER A 437 -11.23 -21.46 0.64
N VAL A 438 -10.34 -21.67 -0.33
CA VAL A 438 -10.67 -22.13 -1.69
C VAL A 438 -9.71 -23.24 -2.10
N PRO A 439 -10.03 -24.06 -3.11
CA PRO A 439 -9.09 -25.02 -3.66
C PRO A 439 -7.78 -24.32 -4.05
N PHE A 440 -6.64 -24.95 -3.76
CA PHE A 440 -5.33 -24.37 -4.02
C PHE A 440 -5.14 -23.93 -5.49
N GLU A 441 -5.69 -24.70 -6.44
CA GLU A 441 -5.64 -24.39 -7.88
C GLU A 441 -6.29 -23.06 -8.26
N THR A 442 -7.17 -22.51 -7.43
CA THR A 442 -7.77 -21.19 -7.66
C THR A 442 -6.69 -20.11 -7.76
N ARG A 443 -5.51 -20.29 -7.14
CA ARG A 443 -4.36 -19.37 -7.26
C ARG A 443 -3.91 -19.12 -8.69
N LYS A 444 -4.21 -20.00 -9.66
CA LYS A 444 -3.89 -19.77 -11.07
C LYS A 444 -4.55 -18.49 -11.60
N LEU A 445 -5.71 -18.11 -11.05
CA LEU A 445 -6.44 -16.91 -11.44
C LEU A 445 -5.76 -15.62 -10.99
N LEU A 446 -4.68 -15.68 -10.20
CA LEU A 446 -3.85 -14.50 -9.91
C LEU A 446 -3.04 -14.05 -11.13
N ASP A 447 -2.88 -14.93 -12.10
CA ASP A 447 -2.22 -14.66 -13.38
C ASP A 447 -3.22 -14.77 -14.55
N ALA A 448 -4.07 -15.81 -14.51
CA ALA A 448 -5.06 -16.08 -15.53
C ALA A 448 -6.28 -15.16 -15.38
N GLU A 449 -6.74 -14.59 -16.49
CA GLU A 449 -7.86 -13.64 -16.47
C GLU A 449 -9.19 -14.35 -16.11
N TYR A 450 -9.35 -15.58 -16.59
CA TYR A 450 -10.54 -16.40 -16.40
C TYR A 450 -10.20 -17.90 -16.47
N GLU A 451 -11.17 -18.73 -16.10
CA GLU A 451 -11.13 -20.19 -16.23
C GLU A 451 -12.48 -20.73 -16.72
N TYR A 452 -12.48 -21.91 -17.33
CA TYR A 452 -13.70 -22.64 -17.62
C TYR A 452 -14.16 -23.42 -16.39
N GLU A 453 -15.40 -23.16 -15.94
CA GLU A 453 -16.01 -23.86 -14.81
C GLU A 453 -16.55 -25.23 -15.27
N GLY A 454 -15.83 -26.30 -14.91
CA GLY A 454 -16.26 -27.68 -15.13
C GLY A 454 -15.25 -28.55 -15.88
N THR A 455 -15.75 -29.70 -16.33
CA THR A 455 -14.99 -30.68 -17.10
C THR A 455 -15.29 -30.50 -18.59
N PRO A 456 -14.27 -30.39 -19.46
CA PRO A 456 -14.46 -30.34 -20.90
C PRO A 456 -15.32 -31.50 -21.39
N ALA A 457 -16.47 -31.19 -22.00
CA ALA A 457 -17.34 -32.16 -22.66
C ALA A 457 -17.07 -32.17 -24.16
N CYS A 458 -17.20 -33.32 -24.83
CA CYS A 458 -16.98 -33.44 -26.28
C CYS A 458 -15.61 -32.88 -26.74
N ALA A 459 -14.59 -33.05 -25.91
CA ALA A 459 -13.28 -32.44 -26.12
C ALA A 459 -12.46 -33.20 -27.17
N GLU A 460 -11.88 -32.46 -28.12
CA GLU A 460 -11.01 -32.99 -29.17
C GLU A 460 -9.56 -32.60 -28.89
N THR A 461 -8.65 -33.57 -28.94
CA THR A 461 -7.23 -33.33 -28.66
C THR A 461 -6.57 -32.71 -29.89
N THR A 462 -5.97 -31.53 -29.72
CA THR A 462 -5.31 -30.79 -30.81
C THR A 462 -3.79 -30.79 -30.69
N ILE A 463 -3.25 -30.95 -29.47
CA ILE A 463 -1.83 -31.13 -29.20
C ILE A 463 -1.68 -32.26 -28.20
N SER A 464 -0.77 -33.21 -28.45
CA SER A 464 -0.40 -34.26 -27.50
C SER A 464 1.10 -34.49 -27.59
N ARG A 465 1.81 -34.26 -26.49
CA ARG A 465 3.25 -34.45 -26.36
C ARG A 465 3.55 -35.18 -25.05
N ASN A 466 4.28 -36.27 -25.15
CA ASN A 466 4.75 -37.07 -24.01
C ASN A 466 6.27 -37.07 -23.89
N ASP A 467 6.95 -36.23 -24.68
CA ASP A 467 8.38 -36.02 -24.57
C ASP A 467 8.71 -35.06 -23.42
N THR A 468 9.85 -35.29 -22.78
CA THR A 468 10.32 -34.45 -21.69
C THR A 468 10.93 -33.17 -22.25
N LEU A 469 10.30 -32.03 -21.94
CA LEU A 469 10.78 -30.70 -22.26
C LEU A 469 11.45 -30.10 -21.03
N VAL A 470 12.75 -29.87 -21.09
CA VAL A 470 13.49 -29.12 -20.06
C VAL A 470 13.56 -27.67 -20.50
N LEU A 471 12.93 -26.78 -19.74
CA LEU A 471 13.00 -25.36 -20.05
C LEU A 471 14.40 -24.83 -19.74
N PRO A 472 15.04 -24.08 -20.66
CA PRO A 472 16.37 -23.52 -20.43
C PRO A 472 16.35 -22.58 -19.21
N GLY A 473 17.40 -22.64 -18.38
CA GLY A 473 17.60 -21.70 -17.25
C GLY A 473 18.10 -20.32 -17.68
N VAL A 474 17.64 -19.83 -18.84
CA VAL A 474 18.00 -18.54 -19.43
C VAL A 474 16.75 -17.89 -19.99
N ALA A 475 16.76 -16.55 -20.06
CA ALA A 475 15.61 -15.82 -20.57
C ALA A 475 15.31 -16.21 -22.03
N GLY A 476 14.05 -16.50 -22.34
CA GLY A 476 13.66 -16.91 -23.68
C GLY A 476 12.29 -17.57 -23.77
N TYR A 477 11.90 -17.88 -25.00
CA TYR A 477 10.64 -18.55 -25.31
C TYR A 477 10.90 -20.00 -25.69
N THR A 478 9.98 -20.89 -25.31
CA THR A 478 10.01 -22.30 -25.71
C THR A 478 8.64 -22.67 -26.28
N ASP A 479 8.60 -22.84 -27.59
CA ASP A 479 7.36 -23.17 -28.30
C ASP A 479 6.93 -24.61 -28.02
N VAL A 480 5.65 -24.78 -27.67
CA VAL A 480 5.06 -26.10 -27.43
C VAL A 480 4.42 -26.62 -28.71
N GLY A 481 3.58 -25.80 -29.35
CA GLY A 481 2.87 -26.14 -30.57
C GLY A 481 1.77 -25.15 -30.92
N ILE A 482 1.18 -25.34 -32.11
CA ILE A 482 0.07 -24.53 -32.63
C ILE A 482 -1.13 -25.46 -32.86
N SER A 483 -2.24 -25.18 -32.18
CA SER A 483 -3.52 -25.84 -32.38
C SER A 483 -4.30 -25.15 -33.49
N ARG A 484 -4.71 -25.89 -34.52
CA ARG A 484 -5.63 -25.41 -35.57
C ARG A 484 -7.05 -25.17 -35.01
N PRO A 485 -7.89 -24.36 -35.67
CA PRO A 485 -9.22 -24.04 -35.16
C PRO A 485 -10.15 -25.24 -35.40
N LEU A 486 -10.85 -25.65 -34.36
CA LEU A 486 -11.93 -26.64 -34.47
C LEU A 486 -13.27 -25.90 -34.43
N MET A 487 -14.03 -25.99 -35.52
CA MET A 487 -15.33 -25.33 -35.65
C MET A 487 -16.28 -25.79 -34.54
N GLY A 488 -17.05 -24.85 -33.99
CA GLY A 488 -18.06 -25.14 -32.95
C GLY A 488 -17.51 -25.36 -31.53
N LYS A 489 -16.19 -25.28 -31.32
CA LYS A 489 -15.58 -25.29 -29.99
C LYS A 489 -15.40 -23.88 -29.47
N GLY A 490 -15.80 -23.63 -28.22
CA GLY A 490 -15.76 -22.31 -27.58
C GLY A 490 -14.58 -22.13 -26.62
N TRP A 491 -13.88 -23.21 -26.28
CA TRP A 491 -12.77 -23.21 -25.33
C TRP A 491 -11.62 -24.11 -25.77
N VAL A 492 -10.42 -23.77 -25.33
CA VAL A 492 -9.25 -24.65 -25.36
C VAL A 492 -8.68 -24.76 -23.96
N ARG A 493 -8.30 -25.97 -23.55
CA ARG A 493 -7.58 -26.23 -22.30
C ARG A 493 -6.26 -26.92 -22.60
N THR A 494 -5.17 -26.37 -22.07
CA THR A 494 -3.87 -27.02 -22.10
C THR A 494 -3.51 -27.54 -20.72
N TYR A 495 -3.35 -28.86 -20.63
CA TYR A 495 -2.79 -29.56 -19.47
C TYR A 495 -1.29 -29.68 -19.61
N ILE A 496 -0.55 -29.41 -18.53
CA ILE A 496 0.90 -29.63 -18.44
C ILE A 496 1.21 -30.43 -17.18
N THR A 497 2.13 -31.39 -17.25
CA THR A 497 2.69 -32.05 -16.06
C THR A 497 4.07 -31.48 -15.81
N ALA A 498 4.16 -30.56 -14.85
CA ALA A 498 5.36 -29.80 -14.53
C ALA A 498 6.04 -30.36 -13.28
N THR A 499 7.37 -30.38 -13.30
CA THR A 499 8.21 -30.83 -12.19
C THR A 499 9.34 -29.85 -11.93
N THR A 500 9.53 -29.47 -10.68
CA THR A 500 10.72 -28.73 -10.23
C THR A 500 11.11 -29.17 -8.82
N ALA A 501 12.40 -29.28 -8.52
CA ALA A 501 12.88 -29.60 -7.18
C ALA A 501 13.03 -28.34 -6.30
N ASP A 502 13.18 -27.18 -6.92
CA ASP A 502 13.48 -25.91 -6.27
C ASP A 502 12.77 -24.79 -7.03
N PRO A 503 11.49 -24.52 -6.70
CA PRO A 503 10.68 -23.53 -7.41
C PRO A 503 11.29 -22.13 -7.27
N GLU A 504 11.22 -21.33 -8.34
CA GLU A 504 11.69 -19.95 -8.30
C GLU A 504 10.87 -19.12 -7.31
N ALA A 505 11.55 -18.58 -6.29
CA ALA A 505 10.94 -17.79 -5.24
C ALA A 505 10.64 -16.35 -5.69
N ASP A 506 11.45 -15.82 -6.62
CA ASP A 506 11.17 -14.53 -7.25
C ASP A 506 10.06 -14.69 -8.29
N ILE A 507 8.86 -14.28 -7.91
CA ILE A 507 7.66 -14.41 -8.74
C ILE A 507 7.77 -13.72 -10.11
N TRP A 508 8.63 -12.71 -10.26
CA TRP A 508 8.86 -12.03 -11.52
C TRP A 508 9.75 -12.81 -12.47
N LYS A 509 10.46 -13.83 -11.96
CA LYS A 509 11.33 -14.73 -12.74
C LYS A 509 10.72 -16.11 -12.97
N GLN A 510 9.56 -16.41 -12.38
CA GLN A 510 8.87 -17.68 -12.59
C GLN A 510 8.55 -17.93 -14.06
N HIS A 511 8.59 -19.20 -14.48
CA HIS A 511 8.20 -19.59 -15.83
C HIS A 511 6.71 -19.34 -16.06
N MET A 512 6.42 -18.75 -17.21
CA MET A 512 5.07 -18.44 -17.64
C MET A 512 4.62 -19.42 -18.72
N LEU A 513 3.45 -20.02 -18.54
CA LEU A 513 2.73 -20.71 -19.61
C LEU A 513 1.80 -19.71 -20.30
N TYR A 514 1.88 -19.60 -21.61
CA TYR A 514 1.05 -18.73 -22.44
C TYR A 514 0.18 -19.52 -23.41
N MET A 515 -1.03 -19.01 -23.62
CA MET A 515 -1.92 -19.39 -24.72
C MET A 515 -2.33 -18.12 -25.47
N HIS A 516 -1.93 -18.03 -26.74
CA HIS A 516 -2.28 -16.92 -27.63
C HIS A 516 -3.23 -17.42 -28.70
N GLU A 517 -4.39 -16.81 -28.80
CA GLU A 517 -5.29 -16.95 -29.94
C GLU A 517 -4.84 -16.00 -31.06
N ILE A 518 -4.63 -16.55 -32.25
CA ILE A 518 -4.09 -15.83 -33.40
C ILE A 518 -5.16 -15.72 -34.48
N LYS A 519 -5.28 -14.52 -35.06
CA LYS A 519 -6.05 -14.24 -36.27
C LYS A 519 -5.26 -13.27 -37.16
N ASP A 520 -5.10 -13.60 -38.43
CA ASP A 520 -4.35 -12.81 -39.43
C ASP A 520 -2.93 -12.43 -38.94
N GLY A 521 -2.30 -13.33 -38.18
CA GLY A 521 -0.99 -13.10 -37.56
C GLY A 521 -0.98 -12.22 -36.30
N ALA A 522 -2.11 -11.63 -35.91
CA ALA A 522 -2.26 -10.84 -34.69
C ALA A 522 -2.80 -11.68 -33.53
N THR A 523 -2.36 -11.39 -32.30
CA THR A 523 -2.94 -12.00 -31.09
C THR A 523 -4.26 -11.31 -30.75
N ILE A 524 -5.36 -12.05 -30.80
CA ILE A 524 -6.72 -11.55 -30.50
C ILE A 524 -7.26 -12.02 -29.14
N GLY A 525 -6.60 -13.00 -28.53
CA GLY A 525 -6.94 -13.53 -27.21
C GLY A 525 -5.68 -14.03 -26.52
N ILE A 526 -5.60 -13.83 -25.20
CA ILE A 526 -4.46 -14.27 -24.40
C ILE A 526 -4.95 -14.80 -23.06
N ASN A 527 -4.31 -15.86 -22.58
CA ASN A 527 -4.34 -16.21 -21.17
C ASN A 527 -2.96 -16.73 -20.76
N GLN A 528 -2.64 -16.63 -19.48
CA GLN A 528 -1.31 -16.97 -18.96
C GLN A 528 -1.36 -17.45 -17.51
N LEU A 529 -0.36 -18.23 -17.08
CA LEU A 529 -0.14 -18.51 -15.66
C LEU A 529 1.34 -18.68 -15.33
N ARG A 530 1.74 -18.36 -14.10
CA ARG A 530 3.04 -18.74 -13.54
C ARG A 530 2.99 -20.19 -13.07
N VAL A 531 3.87 -21.03 -13.59
CA VAL A 531 3.83 -22.48 -13.31
C VAL A 531 4.20 -22.75 -11.85
N GLU A 532 5.26 -22.12 -11.36
CA GLU A 532 5.79 -22.33 -10.01
C GLU A 532 4.87 -21.80 -8.92
N ARG A 533 3.98 -20.83 -9.21
CA ARG A 533 2.92 -20.40 -8.29
C ARG A 533 2.07 -21.58 -7.82
N LEU A 534 1.92 -22.60 -8.67
CA LEU A 534 1.14 -23.80 -8.38
C LEU A 534 1.99 -24.97 -7.85
N LEU A 535 3.29 -24.74 -7.62
CA LEU A 535 4.30 -25.67 -7.12
C LEU A 535 5.13 -25.08 -5.94
N PRO A 536 4.51 -24.53 -4.88
CA PRO A 536 5.22 -23.76 -3.85
C PRO A 536 6.22 -24.55 -2.98
N GLY A 537 6.27 -25.89 -3.11
CA GLY A 537 7.27 -26.76 -2.46
C GLY A 537 8.03 -27.64 -3.43
N GLY A 538 7.97 -27.34 -4.74
CA GLY A 538 8.44 -28.22 -5.79
C GLY A 538 7.57 -29.47 -5.96
N GLY A 539 8.17 -30.52 -6.53
CA GLY A 539 7.51 -31.77 -6.88
C GLY A 539 6.89 -31.75 -8.29
N THR A 540 6.10 -32.78 -8.58
CA THR A 540 5.43 -32.98 -9.87
C THR A 540 3.93 -32.73 -9.72
N ARG A 541 3.34 -31.93 -10.61
CA ARG A 541 1.90 -31.66 -10.63
C ARG A 541 1.38 -31.48 -12.05
N THR A 542 0.17 -31.99 -12.30
CA THR A 542 -0.58 -31.67 -13.50
C THR A 542 -1.41 -30.40 -13.28
N LEU A 543 -1.17 -29.40 -14.12
CA LEU A 543 -1.81 -28.09 -14.10
C LEU A 543 -2.55 -27.87 -15.40
N TRP A 544 -3.45 -26.88 -15.44
CA TRP A 544 -4.11 -26.52 -16.69
C TRP A 544 -4.37 -25.02 -16.82
N LEU A 545 -4.34 -24.55 -18.06
CA LEU A 545 -4.71 -23.20 -18.47
C LEU A 545 -5.85 -23.29 -19.50
N ASP A 546 -6.84 -22.43 -19.33
CA ASP A 546 -7.99 -22.31 -20.21
C ASP A 546 -7.86 -21.07 -21.09
N LEU A 547 -8.34 -21.14 -22.32
CA LEU A 547 -8.46 -20.00 -23.22
C LEU A 547 -9.86 -20.03 -23.84
N LYS A 548 -10.57 -18.91 -23.74
CA LYS A 548 -11.88 -18.74 -24.37
C LYS A 548 -11.63 -18.32 -25.82
N LEU A 549 -12.31 -18.98 -26.74
CA LEU A 549 -12.09 -18.79 -28.17
C LEU A 549 -13.09 -17.79 -28.76
N HIS A 550 -12.61 -17.03 -29.73
CA HIS A 550 -13.42 -16.24 -30.65
C HIS A 550 -13.76 -17.06 -31.90
N ASP A 551 -14.89 -16.73 -32.54
CA ASP A 551 -15.39 -17.48 -33.69
C ASP A 551 -14.49 -17.36 -34.93
N GLU A 552 -13.80 -16.22 -35.10
CA GLU A 552 -13.06 -15.86 -36.32
C GLU A 552 -11.56 -16.20 -36.28
N ARG A 553 -11.13 -17.11 -35.40
CA ARG A 553 -9.71 -17.39 -35.14
C ARG A 553 -9.05 -18.31 -36.17
N ASP A 554 -7.74 -18.18 -36.35
CA ASP A 554 -6.92 -19.07 -37.18
C ASP A 554 -6.26 -20.19 -36.38
N SER A 555 -5.78 -19.90 -35.18
CA SER A 555 -5.07 -20.90 -34.37
C SER A 555 -4.90 -20.47 -32.92
N VAL A 556 -4.47 -21.42 -32.08
CA VAL A 556 -4.02 -21.17 -30.71
C VAL A 556 -2.56 -21.60 -30.59
N LYS A 557 -1.67 -20.66 -30.30
CA LYS A 557 -0.26 -20.92 -30.01
C LYS A 557 -0.08 -21.16 -28.50
N VAL A 558 0.58 -22.25 -28.15
CA VAL A 558 0.98 -22.56 -26.77
C VAL A 558 2.51 -22.49 -26.68
N PHE A 559 3.02 -21.79 -25.67
CA PHE A 559 4.46 -21.67 -25.43
C PHE A 559 4.76 -21.34 -23.98
N PHE A 560 6.01 -21.54 -23.58
CA PHE A 560 6.54 -21.08 -22.30
C PHE A 560 7.43 -19.85 -22.49
N TYR A 561 7.46 -18.99 -21.50
CA TYR A 561 8.41 -17.89 -21.39
C TYR A 561 9.16 -18.00 -20.07
N ASN A 562 10.49 -18.02 -20.14
CA ASN A 562 11.37 -17.85 -18.99
C ASN A 562 11.80 -16.36 -18.95
N PRO A 563 11.43 -15.59 -17.91
CA PRO A 563 11.87 -14.20 -17.73
C PRO A 563 13.35 -14.06 -17.32
N GLY A 564 14.06 -15.16 -17.07
CA GLY A 564 15.47 -15.19 -16.68
C GLY A 564 15.74 -15.92 -15.36
N THR A 565 14.88 -16.85 -14.92
CA THR A 565 15.22 -17.72 -13.80
C THR A 565 16.31 -18.73 -14.20
N PRO A 566 17.32 -18.95 -13.34
CA PRO A 566 18.28 -20.03 -13.50
C PRO A 566 17.73 -21.39 -13.04
N LYS A 567 16.56 -21.43 -12.39
CA LYS A 567 15.93 -22.66 -11.89
C LYS A 567 15.40 -23.47 -13.07
N GLN A 568 15.53 -24.79 -12.98
CA GLN A 568 15.02 -25.68 -14.02
C GLN A 568 13.54 -26.02 -13.77
N LEU A 569 12.77 -26.03 -14.87
CA LEU A 569 11.41 -26.52 -14.91
C LEU A 569 11.30 -27.61 -15.98
N ILE A 570 10.84 -28.79 -15.58
CA ILE A 570 10.73 -29.97 -16.44
C ILE A 570 9.26 -30.24 -16.73
N ILE A 571 8.88 -30.30 -18.01
CA ILE A 571 7.54 -30.64 -18.45
C ILE A 571 7.57 -32.04 -19.05
N THR A 572 6.83 -33.00 -18.47
CA THR A 572 6.88 -34.41 -18.87
C THR A 572 5.69 -34.84 -19.73
N ALA A 573 4.61 -34.07 -19.72
CA ALA A 573 3.44 -34.30 -20.56
C ALA A 573 2.73 -32.98 -20.85
N ILE A 574 2.28 -32.81 -22.09
CA ILE A 574 1.44 -31.70 -22.52
C ILE A 574 0.28 -32.23 -23.35
N LYS A 575 -0.93 -31.82 -23.01
CA LYS A 575 -2.14 -32.17 -23.75
C LYS A 575 -3.03 -30.94 -23.90
N THR A 576 -3.32 -30.56 -25.13
CA THR A 576 -4.28 -29.48 -25.43
C THR A 576 -5.54 -30.07 -26.03
N VAL A 577 -6.69 -29.67 -25.50
CA VAL A 577 -8.02 -30.09 -25.96
C VAL A 577 -8.88 -28.87 -26.27
N ALA A 578 -9.68 -28.93 -27.34
CA ALA A 578 -10.70 -27.94 -27.65
C ALA A 578 -12.09 -28.51 -27.40
N PHE A 579 -13.01 -27.73 -26.84
CA PHE A 579 -14.34 -28.17 -26.42
C PHE A 579 -15.39 -27.07 -26.54
#